data_AF-A0A091VY69-F1
#
_entry.id   AF-A0A091VY69-F1
#
_cell.length_a   1.000
_cell.length_b   1.000
_cell.length_c   1.000
_cell.angle_alpha   90.00
_cell.angle_beta   90.00
_cell.angle_gamma   90.00
#
_symmetry.space_group_name_H-M   'P 1'
#
loop_
_entity.id
_entity.type
_entity.pdbx_description
1 polymer ?
#
loop_
_entity_poly.entity_id
_entity_poly.type
_entity_poly.pdbx_seq_one_letter_code
_entity_poly.pdbx_strand_id
1 'polypeptide(L)'
;PQLEVVVVGTAHGAEQLYCDALRQADCKGLPFYCPFYRAAGALLGVNLWPEEPAPRFLLCPPRTVRLGELWEGREYGLVLTARPGEYRCRAGEVLRVAGFHKQCPVVEPVRRESQALSVRGESIPEERFCRSLCRAVGMWPGARLVDYICVESALLGASSGACAPHYEVFVELRGLRDLSEGQRYKV
;
A
#
# COMPACT_ATOMS: atom_id res chain seq x y z
N PRO A 1 21.97 -21.14 11.04
CA PRO A 1 21.94 -19.83 10.35
C PRO A 1 21.14 -18.81 11.17
N GLN A 2 21.79 -17.69 11.55
CA GLN A 2 21.12 -16.57 12.22
C GLN A 2 20.51 -15.66 11.16
N LEU A 3 19.27 -15.21 11.37
CA LEU A 3 18.56 -14.34 10.45
C LEU A 3 19.06 -12.91 10.64
N GLU A 4 19.59 -12.29 9.58
CA GLU A 4 20.24 -10.97 9.66
C GLU A 4 19.38 -9.84 9.07
N VAL A 5 18.57 -10.14 8.06
CA VAL A 5 17.74 -9.14 7.37
C VAL A 5 16.45 -9.78 6.85
N VAL A 6 15.35 -9.02 6.88
CA VAL A 6 14.07 -9.40 6.27
C VAL A 6 13.94 -8.69 4.93
N VAL A 7 13.87 -9.45 3.84
CA VAL A 7 13.68 -8.91 2.50
C VAL A 7 12.20 -8.87 2.17
N VAL A 8 11.67 -7.68 1.87
CA VAL A 8 10.26 -7.47 1.53
C VAL A 8 10.10 -7.03 0.07
N GLY A 9 9.07 -7.54 -0.60
CA GLY A 9 8.79 -7.18 -2.00
C GLY A 9 8.22 -5.77 -2.15
N THR A 10 7.65 -5.24 -1.07
CA THR A 10 6.86 -4.03 -1.00
C THR A 10 6.92 -3.56 0.45
N ALA A 11 7.06 -2.26 0.67
CA ALA A 11 7.21 -1.66 2.00
C ALA A 11 6.37 -0.38 2.16
N HIS A 12 5.37 -0.19 1.30
CA HIS A 12 4.50 0.98 1.28
C HIS A 12 3.03 0.53 1.13
N GLY A 13 2.10 1.43 1.45
CA GLY A 13 0.66 1.14 1.36
C GLY A 13 0.16 0.18 2.46
N ALA A 14 -0.91 -0.57 2.17
CA ALA A 14 -1.52 -1.48 3.15
C ALA A 14 -0.61 -2.61 3.62
N GLU A 15 0.41 -3.00 2.84
CA GLU A 15 1.36 -4.03 3.24
C GLU A 15 2.21 -3.66 4.45
N GLN A 16 2.24 -2.37 4.81
CA GLN A 16 2.86 -1.91 6.04
C GLN A 16 2.24 -2.57 7.28
N LEU A 17 0.94 -2.92 7.25
CA LEU A 17 0.26 -3.65 8.33
C LEU A 17 0.99 -4.96 8.65
N TYR A 18 1.35 -5.74 7.63
CA TYR A 18 2.06 -7.00 7.81
C TYR A 18 3.51 -6.80 8.22
N CYS A 19 4.18 -5.78 7.67
CA CYS A 19 5.54 -5.42 8.08
C CYS A 19 5.60 -5.09 9.57
N ASP A 20 4.64 -4.32 10.07
CA ASP A 20 4.56 -3.95 11.49
C ASP A 20 4.23 -5.16 12.37
N ALA A 21 3.36 -6.06 11.92
CA ALA A 21 3.10 -7.32 12.60
C ALA A 21 4.36 -8.19 12.72
N LEU A 22 5.13 -8.34 11.63
CA LEU A 22 6.39 -9.10 11.63
C LEU A 22 7.45 -8.49 12.55
N ARG A 23 7.58 -7.15 12.54
CA ARG A 23 8.50 -6.42 13.43
C ARG A 23 8.17 -6.60 14.90
N GLN A 24 6.89 -6.75 15.24
CA GLN A 24 6.45 -6.97 16.62
C GLN A 24 6.58 -8.44 17.06
N ALA A 25 6.65 -9.37 16.11
CA ALA A 25 6.74 -10.81 16.35
C ALA A 25 8.15 -11.34 16.10
N ASP A 26 8.30 -12.24 15.14
CA ASP A 26 9.51 -13.05 14.94
C ASP A 26 10.70 -12.27 14.37
N CYS A 27 10.47 -11.08 13.81
CA CYS A 27 11.51 -10.26 13.19
C CYS A 27 11.91 -9.05 14.05
N LYS A 28 11.67 -9.12 15.37
CA LYS A 28 11.97 -8.02 16.28
C LYS A 28 13.47 -7.69 16.28
N GLY A 29 13.79 -6.43 16.00
CA GLY A 29 15.16 -5.94 15.96
C GLY A 29 15.91 -6.23 14.65
N LEU A 30 15.27 -6.88 13.68
CA LEU A 30 15.86 -7.11 12.36
C LEU A 30 15.54 -5.95 11.40
N PRO A 31 16.51 -5.53 10.56
CA PRO A 31 16.25 -4.56 9.51
C PRO A 31 15.35 -5.16 8.43
N PHE A 32 14.47 -4.32 7.89
CA PHE A 32 13.60 -4.65 6.75
C PHE A 32 14.13 -3.94 5.52
N TYR A 33 14.41 -4.70 4.47
CA TYR A 33 14.99 -4.17 3.25
C TYR A 33 14.10 -4.49 2.05
N CYS A 34 13.73 -3.45 1.29
CA CYS A 34 13.01 -3.58 0.03
C CYS A 34 13.98 -3.30 -1.13
N PRO A 35 14.54 -4.32 -1.79
CA PRO A 35 15.63 -4.16 -2.76
C PRO A 35 15.15 -3.67 -4.13
N PHE A 36 13.92 -3.96 -4.51
CA PHE A 36 13.43 -3.79 -5.87
C PHE A 36 12.11 -3.07 -5.88
N TYR A 37 11.98 -2.12 -6.80
CA TYR A 37 10.70 -1.52 -7.12
C TYR A 37 10.16 -2.14 -8.39
N ARG A 38 8.95 -2.72 -8.28
CA ARG A 38 8.25 -3.40 -9.36
C ARG A 38 6.86 -2.80 -9.51
N ALA A 39 6.47 -2.52 -10.75
CA ALA A 39 5.12 -2.10 -11.08
C ALA A 39 4.70 -2.69 -12.43
N ALA A 40 3.41 -3.01 -12.58
CA ALA A 40 2.85 -3.63 -13.79
C ALA A 40 3.66 -4.84 -14.31
N GLY A 41 4.21 -5.65 -13.40
CA GLY A 41 5.03 -6.82 -13.72
C GLY A 41 6.48 -6.53 -14.13
N ALA A 42 6.87 -5.26 -14.32
CA ALA A 42 8.21 -4.85 -14.69
C ALA A 42 9.08 -4.52 -13.45
N LEU A 43 10.38 -4.82 -13.52
CA LEU A 43 11.38 -4.31 -12.59
C LEU A 43 11.79 -2.90 -13.05
N LEU A 44 11.52 -1.90 -12.22
CA LEU A 44 11.68 -0.49 -12.59
C LEU A 44 12.84 0.19 -11.86
N GLY A 45 13.20 -0.29 -10.69
CA GLY A 45 14.27 0.33 -9.92
C GLY A 45 14.86 -0.57 -8.84
N VAL A 46 15.98 -0.12 -8.31
CA VAL A 46 16.73 -0.77 -7.23
C VAL A 46 16.87 0.17 -6.06
N ASN A 47 16.74 -0.33 -4.84
CA ASN A 47 17.07 0.42 -3.64
C ASN A 47 18.58 0.32 -3.41
N LEU A 48 19.24 1.45 -3.21
CA LEU A 48 20.68 1.52 -2.91
C LEU A 48 20.96 1.90 -1.45
N TRP A 49 19.91 2.12 -0.66
CA TRP A 49 19.96 2.63 0.71
C TRP A 49 19.33 1.62 1.68
N PRO A 50 20.02 0.51 1.99
CA PRO A 50 19.47 -0.53 2.86
C PRO A 50 19.25 -0.08 4.31
N GLU A 51 19.98 0.94 4.75
CA GLU A 51 19.90 1.49 6.10
C GLU A 51 18.78 2.54 6.27
N GLU A 52 18.19 3.02 5.16
CA GLU A 52 17.13 4.03 5.25
C GLU A 52 15.78 3.37 5.60
N PRO A 53 15.03 3.90 6.58
CA PRO A 53 13.78 3.29 7.03
C PRO A 53 12.65 3.41 6.00
N ALA A 54 12.69 4.47 5.17
CA ALA A 54 11.77 4.68 4.08
C ALA A 54 12.46 4.22 2.77
N PRO A 55 11.88 3.26 2.03
CA PRO A 55 12.50 2.74 0.83
C PRO A 55 12.53 3.79 -0.27
N ARG A 56 13.71 3.99 -0.86
CA ARG A 56 13.94 4.84 -2.02
C ARG A 56 14.48 4.00 -3.15
N PHE A 57 14.06 4.30 -4.37
CA PHE A 57 14.43 3.51 -5.53
C PHE A 57 15.09 4.36 -6.58
N LEU A 58 16.29 3.94 -6.98
CA LEU A 58 16.92 4.44 -8.19
C LEU A 58 16.21 3.80 -9.38
N LEU A 59 15.53 4.60 -10.20
CA LEU A 59 14.92 4.08 -11.41
C LEU A 59 15.99 3.69 -12.43
N CYS A 60 15.84 2.50 -13.02
CA CYS A 60 16.62 2.09 -14.17
C CYS A 60 16.36 3.10 -15.31
N PRO A 61 17.40 3.57 -16.02
CA PRO A 61 17.33 4.76 -16.86
C PRO A 61 16.14 4.71 -17.84
N PRO A 62 15.13 5.59 -17.66
CA PRO A 62 13.92 5.54 -18.46
C PRO A 62 14.22 6.05 -19.87
N ARG A 63 13.85 5.26 -20.89
CA ARG A 63 13.98 5.66 -22.30
C ARG A 63 12.97 6.75 -22.72
N THR A 64 11.95 7.03 -21.91
CA THR A 64 10.73 7.71 -22.39
C THR A 64 10.22 8.88 -21.54
N VAL A 65 11.09 9.51 -20.76
CA VAL A 65 10.94 10.93 -20.32
C VAL A 65 12.34 11.53 -20.32
N ARG A 66 12.50 12.78 -20.80
CA ARG A 66 13.77 13.48 -20.62
C ARG A 66 13.96 13.66 -19.12
N LEU A 67 14.96 12.99 -18.54
CA LEU A 67 15.32 13.04 -17.11
C LEU A 67 15.35 14.48 -16.54
N GLY A 68 15.62 15.49 -17.39
CA GLY A 68 15.61 16.91 -17.04
C GLY A 68 14.24 17.58 -16.86
N GLU A 69 13.12 16.86 -17.00
CA GLU A 69 11.77 17.40 -16.74
C GLU A 69 11.21 16.98 -15.37
N LEU A 70 11.93 16.11 -14.66
CA LEU A 70 11.61 15.71 -13.30
C LEU A 70 12.18 16.72 -12.30
N TRP A 71 11.35 17.16 -11.38
CA TRP A 71 11.72 18.11 -10.34
C TRP A 71 11.67 17.40 -8.98
N GLU A 72 12.72 17.58 -8.19
CA GLU A 72 12.76 17.09 -6.82
C GLU A 72 11.57 17.62 -6.01
N GLY A 73 11.03 16.77 -5.15
CA GLY A 73 9.86 17.06 -4.31
C GLY A 73 8.52 16.96 -5.04
N ARG A 74 8.48 16.77 -6.36
CA ARG A 74 7.23 16.66 -7.12
C ARG A 74 6.76 15.22 -7.28
N GLU A 75 5.44 15.07 -7.36
CA GLU A 75 4.75 13.80 -7.61
C GLU A 75 4.40 13.65 -9.09
N TYR A 76 4.56 12.43 -9.60
CA TYR A 76 4.31 12.07 -11.00
C TYR A 76 3.59 10.73 -11.10
N GLY A 77 2.64 10.65 -12.02
CA GLY A 77 2.04 9.37 -12.41
C GLY A 77 2.99 8.56 -13.28
N LEU A 78 3.17 7.29 -12.94
CA LEU A 78 4.02 6.37 -13.68
C LEU A 78 3.34 5.93 -14.98
N VAL A 79 4.06 6.14 -16.09
CA VAL A 79 3.66 5.69 -17.44
C VAL A 79 4.72 4.77 -18.00
N LEU A 80 4.32 3.57 -18.41
CA LEU A 80 5.21 2.51 -18.83
C LEU A 80 5.05 2.17 -20.31
N THR A 81 6.17 1.88 -20.95
CA THR A 81 6.22 1.14 -22.21
C THR A 81 7.04 -0.11 -21.93
N ALA A 82 6.44 -1.28 -22.01
CA ALA A 82 7.05 -2.53 -21.55
C ALA A 82 7.19 -3.54 -22.69
N ARG A 83 6.13 -4.28 -23.00
CA ARG A 83 6.13 -5.31 -24.06
C ARG A 83 5.52 -4.77 -25.36
N PRO A 84 5.75 -5.42 -26.51
CA PRO A 84 5.03 -5.08 -27.74
C PRO A 84 3.52 -5.06 -27.49
N GLY A 85 2.87 -3.93 -27.80
CA GLY A 85 1.44 -3.71 -27.54
C GLY A 85 1.14 -2.92 -26.26
N GLU A 86 2.11 -2.80 -25.34
CA GLU A 86 1.99 -2.00 -24.11
C GLU A 86 2.79 -0.70 -24.27
N TYR A 87 2.16 0.32 -24.85
CA TYR A 87 2.78 1.62 -25.10
C TYR A 87 2.12 2.71 -24.25
N ARG A 88 2.94 3.42 -23.46
CA ARG A 88 2.49 4.57 -22.65
C ARG A 88 1.29 4.23 -21.75
N CYS A 89 1.29 3.03 -21.18
CA CYS A 89 0.26 2.56 -20.27
C CYS A 89 0.43 3.24 -18.91
N ARG A 90 -0.64 3.81 -18.36
CA ARG A 90 -0.62 4.32 -16.98
C ARG A 90 -0.54 3.14 -16.03
N ALA A 91 0.50 3.08 -15.21
CA ALA A 91 0.66 2.04 -14.20
C ALA A 91 -0.26 2.26 -12.99
N GLY A 92 -0.86 3.44 -12.87
CA GLY A 92 -1.70 3.81 -11.74
C GLY A 92 -0.92 4.06 -10.45
N GLU A 93 0.42 4.15 -10.53
CA GLU A 93 1.27 4.47 -9.38
C GLU A 93 1.72 5.92 -9.43
N VAL A 94 1.78 6.55 -8.26
CA VAL A 94 2.28 7.92 -8.09
C VAL A 94 3.59 7.88 -7.33
N LEU A 95 4.61 8.49 -7.93
CA LEU A 95 5.98 8.52 -7.45
C LEU A 95 6.39 9.94 -7.12
N ARG A 96 7.00 10.15 -5.97
CA ARG A 96 7.68 11.41 -5.63
C ARG A 96 9.14 11.32 -5.98
N VAL A 97 9.67 12.34 -6.67
CA VAL A 97 11.12 12.44 -6.93
C VAL A 97 11.81 12.92 -5.65
N ALA A 98 12.57 12.05 -5.01
CA ALA A 98 13.32 12.35 -3.79
C ALA A 98 14.70 12.97 -4.07
N GLY A 99 15.16 12.91 -5.32
CA GLY A 99 16.43 13.49 -5.74
C GLY A 99 16.98 12.76 -6.97
N PHE A 100 18.28 12.87 -7.17
CA PHE A 100 18.98 12.24 -8.29
C PHE A 100 20.27 11.58 -7.82
N HIS A 101 20.50 10.35 -8.25
CA HIS A 101 21.80 9.70 -8.13
C HIS A 101 22.48 9.77 -9.50
N LYS A 102 23.45 10.67 -9.61
CA LYS A 102 24.02 11.11 -10.89
C LYS A 102 22.90 11.70 -11.75
N GLN A 103 22.60 11.08 -12.88
CA GLN A 103 21.51 11.49 -13.76
C GLN A 103 20.21 10.76 -13.43
N CYS A 104 20.26 9.59 -12.78
CA CYS A 104 19.09 8.75 -12.59
C CYS A 104 18.21 9.25 -11.42
N PRO A 105 16.88 9.37 -11.60
CA PRO A 105 15.98 9.85 -10.57
C PRO A 105 15.84 8.82 -9.45
N VAL A 106 15.87 9.32 -8.23
CA VAL A 106 15.55 8.58 -7.01
C VAL A 106 14.10 8.87 -6.69
N VAL A 107 13.29 7.83 -6.51
CA VAL A 107 11.85 7.96 -6.31
C VAL A 107 11.38 7.24 -5.05
N GLU A 108 10.30 7.78 -4.50
CA GLU A 108 9.55 7.21 -3.38
C GLU A 108 8.12 6.92 -3.87
N PRO A 109 7.64 5.67 -3.77
CA PRO A 109 6.24 5.35 -4.04
C PRO A 109 5.34 6.04 -3.01
N VAL A 110 4.37 6.82 -3.48
CA VAL A 110 3.45 7.58 -2.61
C VAL A 110 2.13 6.85 -2.46
N ARG A 111 1.49 6.53 -3.58
CA ARG A 111 0.15 5.93 -3.61
C ARG A 111 -0.11 5.23 -4.93
N ARG A 112 -1.12 4.35 -4.95
CA ARG A 112 -1.74 3.86 -6.19
C ARG A 112 -3.08 4.54 -6.39
N GLU A 113 -3.30 5.12 -7.56
CA GLU A 113 -4.54 5.82 -7.92
C GLU A 113 -5.73 4.87 -7.96
N SER A 114 -5.51 3.60 -8.30
CA SER A 114 -6.55 2.55 -8.35
C SER A 114 -6.93 1.99 -6.98
N GLN A 115 -6.30 2.44 -5.89
CA GLN A 115 -6.56 1.99 -4.51
C GLN A 115 -7.26 3.08 -3.71
N ALA A 116 -8.41 3.54 -4.20
CA ALA A 116 -9.27 4.44 -3.45
C ALA A 116 -10.71 3.92 -3.45
N LEU A 117 -11.38 4.11 -2.31
CA LEU A 117 -12.80 3.79 -2.14
C LEU A 117 -13.66 5.04 -2.46
N SER A 118 -14.74 4.85 -3.20
CA SER A 118 -15.71 5.87 -3.61
C SER A 118 -17.12 5.29 -3.81
N VAL A 119 -18.09 5.70 -2.98
CA VAL A 119 -19.51 5.36 -3.20
C VAL A 119 -20.36 6.55 -3.63
N ARG A 120 -19.91 7.78 -3.38
CA ARG A 120 -20.62 9.04 -3.64
C ARG A 120 -19.72 10.11 -4.27
N GLY A 121 -18.59 9.71 -4.85
CA GLY A 121 -17.64 10.63 -5.50
C GLY A 121 -16.54 11.17 -4.59
N GLU A 122 -16.49 10.73 -3.32
CA GLU A 122 -15.30 10.87 -2.49
C GLU A 122 -14.15 10.00 -3.03
N SER A 123 -12.91 10.29 -2.67
CA SER A 123 -11.77 9.43 -2.97
C SER A 123 -11.03 9.17 -1.69
N ILE A 124 -11.27 8.02 -1.08
CA ILE A 124 -10.62 7.61 0.17
C ILE A 124 -9.43 6.73 -0.19
N PRO A 125 -8.18 7.22 -0.15
CA PRO A 125 -7.02 6.40 -0.44
C PRO A 125 -6.86 5.30 0.63
N GLU A 126 -6.35 4.15 0.19
CA GLU A 126 -6.13 2.97 1.04
C GLU A 126 -5.38 3.29 2.35
N GLU A 127 -4.29 4.06 2.30
CA GLU A 127 -3.53 4.45 3.50
C GLU A 127 -4.41 5.18 4.54
N ARG A 128 -5.26 6.10 4.08
CA ARG A 128 -6.18 6.85 4.96
C ARG A 128 -7.22 5.91 5.56
N PHE A 129 -7.74 4.98 4.77
CA PHE A 129 -8.70 4.00 5.22
C PHE A 129 -8.08 3.06 6.27
N CYS A 130 -6.93 2.44 5.94
CA CYS A 130 -6.18 1.56 6.83
C CYS A 130 -5.89 2.21 8.18
N ARG A 131 -5.37 3.45 8.17
CA ARG A 131 -5.10 4.21 9.40
C ARG A 131 -6.36 4.43 10.24
N SER A 132 -7.49 4.70 9.60
CA SER A 132 -8.77 4.91 10.29
C SER A 132 -9.28 3.60 10.88
N LEU A 133 -9.16 2.49 10.14
CA LEU A 133 -9.52 1.15 10.61
C LEU A 133 -8.64 0.71 11.80
N CYS A 134 -7.32 0.89 11.73
CA CYS A 134 -6.41 0.59 12.83
C CYS A 134 -6.77 1.36 14.11
N ARG A 135 -7.15 2.64 13.99
CA ARG A 135 -7.64 3.43 15.13
C ARG A 135 -8.94 2.87 15.69
N ALA A 136 -9.89 2.49 14.83
CA ALA A 136 -11.16 1.93 15.25
C ALA A 136 -10.98 0.59 15.98
N VAL A 137 -10.20 -0.33 15.42
CA VAL A 137 -9.88 -1.63 16.04
C VAL A 137 -9.11 -1.44 17.35
N GLY A 138 -8.24 -0.44 17.43
CA GLY A 138 -7.52 -0.09 18.66
C GLY A 138 -8.44 0.32 19.83
N MET A 139 -9.70 0.66 19.57
CA MET A 139 -10.70 0.92 20.61
C MET A 139 -11.33 -0.36 21.18
N TRP A 140 -11.13 -1.52 20.54
CA TRP A 140 -11.70 -2.79 20.98
C TRP A 140 -10.72 -3.52 21.93
N PRO A 141 -11.06 -3.69 23.22
CA PRO A 141 -10.15 -4.30 24.18
C PRO A 141 -9.70 -5.71 23.76
N GLY A 142 -8.40 -5.93 23.70
CA GLY A 142 -7.82 -7.22 23.33
C GLY A 142 -7.83 -7.54 21.83
N ALA A 143 -8.43 -6.70 20.99
CA ALA A 143 -8.45 -6.89 19.55
C ALA A 143 -7.13 -6.46 18.90
N ARG A 144 -6.68 -7.24 17.92
CA ARG A 144 -5.58 -6.89 17.02
C ARG A 144 -6.02 -7.14 15.59
N LEU A 145 -5.89 -6.12 14.74
CA LEU A 145 -6.14 -6.27 13.31
C LEU A 145 -5.04 -7.15 12.69
N VAL A 146 -5.45 -8.22 12.02
CA VAL A 146 -4.56 -9.12 11.27
C VAL A 146 -4.59 -8.75 9.79
N ASP A 147 -5.79 -8.65 9.24
CA ASP A 147 -6.02 -8.34 7.84
C ASP A 147 -7.39 -7.69 7.62
N TYR A 148 -7.59 -7.06 6.47
CA TYR A 148 -8.88 -6.52 6.07
C TYR A 148 -9.06 -6.49 4.55
N ILE A 149 -10.32 -6.53 4.12
CA ILE A 149 -10.71 -6.23 2.75
C ILE A 149 -11.94 -5.33 2.75
N CYS A 150 -12.05 -4.47 1.74
CA CYS A 150 -13.15 -3.54 1.59
C CYS A 150 -13.78 -3.65 0.21
N VAL A 151 -15.10 -3.47 0.15
CA VAL A 151 -15.84 -3.41 -1.11
C VAL A 151 -16.85 -2.27 -1.07
N GLU A 152 -17.03 -1.66 -2.23
CA GLU A 152 -18.05 -0.64 -2.48
C GLU A 152 -19.38 -1.33 -2.75
N SER A 153 -20.31 -1.21 -1.82
CA SER A 153 -21.68 -1.71 -2.00
C SER A 153 -22.48 -0.64 -2.75
N ALA A 154 -22.26 -0.57 -4.06
CA ALA A 154 -22.93 0.37 -4.97
C ALA A 154 -24.25 -0.20 -5.56
N LEU A 155 -24.46 -1.51 -5.45
CA LEU A 155 -25.64 -2.18 -5.98
C LEU A 155 -26.79 -2.15 -4.95
N LEU A 156 -27.82 -1.37 -5.26
CA LEU A 156 -29.18 -1.56 -4.71
C LEU A 156 -29.73 -2.89 -5.28
N GLY A 157 -29.32 -4.03 -4.72
CA GLY A 157 -29.93 -5.31 -5.06
C GLY A 157 -31.41 -5.33 -4.67
N ALA A 158 -32.25 -6.07 -5.40
CA ALA A 158 -33.69 -6.21 -5.09
C ALA A 158 -33.98 -6.79 -3.69
N SER A 159 -32.97 -7.40 -3.06
CA SER A 159 -32.97 -7.92 -1.68
C SER A 159 -32.37 -6.94 -0.65
N SER A 160 -31.84 -5.80 -1.09
CA SER A 160 -31.29 -4.74 -0.24
C SER A 160 -32.35 -3.65 -0.07
N GLY A 161 -33.15 -3.74 1.00
CA GLY A 161 -34.15 -2.71 1.30
C GLY A 161 -33.50 -1.33 1.39
N ALA A 162 -33.88 -0.42 0.48
CA ALA A 162 -33.63 1.04 0.51
C ALA A 162 -32.29 1.55 1.10
N CYS A 163 -31.18 0.79 1.01
CA CYS A 163 -29.95 1.15 1.70
C CYS A 163 -29.09 2.06 0.81
N ALA A 164 -28.63 3.18 1.34
CA ALA A 164 -27.71 4.06 0.64
C ALA A 164 -26.40 3.31 0.31
N PRO A 165 -25.72 3.66 -0.81
CA PRO A 165 -24.37 3.18 -1.11
C PRO A 165 -23.45 3.35 0.10
N HIS A 166 -22.74 2.29 0.44
CA HIS A 166 -21.90 2.22 1.64
C HIS A 166 -20.69 1.31 1.40
N TYR A 167 -19.72 1.37 2.32
CA TYR A 167 -18.56 0.49 2.32
C TYR A 167 -18.84 -0.74 3.20
N GLU A 168 -18.61 -1.92 2.65
CA GLU A 168 -18.55 -3.15 3.43
C GLU A 168 -17.09 -3.48 3.73
N VAL A 169 -16.80 -3.76 5.00
CA VAL A 169 -15.45 -3.96 5.51
C VAL A 169 -15.40 -5.30 6.22
N PHE A 170 -14.60 -6.22 5.69
CA PHE A 170 -14.34 -7.51 6.30
C PHE A 170 -13.01 -7.44 7.02
N VAL A 171 -12.97 -7.85 8.28
CA VAL A 171 -11.77 -7.77 9.13
C VAL A 171 -11.43 -9.12 9.71
N GLU A 172 -10.16 -9.48 9.66
CA GLU A 172 -9.58 -10.58 10.43
C GLU A 172 -8.98 -10.02 11.72
N LEU A 173 -9.42 -10.54 12.85
CA LEU A 173 -9.01 -10.08 14.18
C LEU A 173 -8.40 -11.23 14.99
N ARG A 174 -7.40 -10.90 15.79
CA ARG A 174 -6.82 -11.79 16.81
C ARG A 174 -7.08 -11.24 18.21
N GLY A 175 -7.26 -12.13 19.18
CA GLY A 175 -7.35 -11.77 20.60
C GLY A 175 -8.77 -11.54 21.14
N LEU A 176 -9.76 -11.43 20.25
CA LEU A 176 -11.17 -11.50 20.62
C LEU A 176 -11.60 -12.97 20.66
N ARG A 177 -12.30 -13.37 21.73
CA ARG A 177 -13.02 -14.65 21.74
C ARG A 177 -14.44 -14.38 21.26
N ASP A 178 -14.89 -15.21 20.31
CA ASP A 178 -16.30 -15.45 19.99
C ASP A 178 -17.12 -14.19 19.61
N LEU A 179 -16.95 -13.72 18.36
CA LEU A 179 -17.67 -12.58 17.76
C LEU A 179 -19.06 -12.95 17.20
N SER A 180 -19.62 -14.07 17.64
CA SER A 180 -20.95 -14.52 17.23
C SER A 180 -22.02 -13.48 17.60
N GLU A 181 -23.10 -13.40 16.82
CA GLU A 181 -24.18 -12.41 17.06
C GLU A 181 -24.74 -12.47 18.49
N GLY A 182 -24.77 -13.65 19.10
CA GLY A 182 -25.24 -13.85 20.47
C GLY A 182 -24.36 -13.25 21.58
N GLN A 183 -23.11 -12.88 21.28
CA GLN A 183 -22.18 -12.29 22.24
C GLN A 183 -21.92 -10.80 22.03
N ARG A 184 -22.39 -10.20 20.92
CA ARG A 184 -22.19 -8.77 20.59
C ARG A 184 -22.72 -7.78 21.63
N TYR A 185 -23.66 -8.19 22.49
CA TYR A 185 -24.29 -7.33 23.50
C TYR A 185 -23.93 -7.71 24.95
N LYS A 186 -23.04 -8.67 25.15
CA LYS A 186 -22.59 -9.08 26.49
C LYS A 186 -21.26 -8.40 26.77
N VAL A 187 -21.35 -7.20 27.36
CA VAL A 187 -20.24 -6.48 27.99
C VAL A 187 -19.97 -7.10 29.37
#